data_AF-A0A9X6WUG2-F1
#
_entry.id   AF-A0A9X6WUG2-F1
#
_cell.length_a   1.000
_cell.length_b   1.000
_cell.length_c   1.000
_cell.angle_alpha   90.00
_cell.angle_beta   90.00
_cell.angle_gamma   90.00
#
_symmetry.space_group_name_H-M   'P 1'
#
loop_
_entity.id
_entity.type
_entity.pdbx_description
1 polymer ?
#
loop_
_entity_poly.entity_id
_entity_poly.type
_entity_poly.pdbx_seq_one_letter_code
_entity_poly.pdbx_strand_id
1 'polypeptide(L)' 'MFFKDNKTILKKWLDRHGIEQQKIARTAGISLPTMTKACRDKTYIPTPLVMKKLLKVIRKIDPYAQPHDFWKM' A
#
# COMPACT_ATOMS: atom_id res chain seq x y z
N MET A 1 1.13 -7.11 -25.41
CA MET A 1 1.42 -5.91 -24.61
C MET A 1 2.05 -6.34 -23.29
N PHE A 2 3.36 -6.23 -23.15
CA PHE A 2 4.03 -6.45 -21.87
C PHE A 2 3.89 -5.18 -21.03
N PHE A 3 2.82 -5.07 -20.23
CA PHE A 3 2.77 -4.04 -19.19
C PHE A 3 3.88 -4.38 -18.20
N LYS A 4 4.99 -3.64 -18.27
CA LYS A 4 6.06 -3.70 -17.28
C LYS A 4 5.40 -3.40 -15.93
N ASP A 5 5.19 -4.45 -15.14
CA ASP A 5 4.41 -4.39 -13.90
C ASP A 5 5.20 -3.59 -12.85
N ASN A 6 5.07 -2.28 -12.92
CA ASN A 6 5.62 -1.32 -11.96
C ASN A 6 4.83 -1.33 -10.64
N LYS A 7 3.94 -2.30 -10.43
CA LYS A 7 3.18 -2.44 -9.19
C LYS A 7 4.13 -2.78 -8.04
N THR A 8 3.98 -2.05 -6.94
CA THR A 8 4.63 -2.40 -5.66
C THR A 8 3.99 -3.64 -5.06
N ILE A 9 4.62 -4.23 -4.04
CA ILE A 9 4.04 -5.38 -3.32
C ILE A 9 2.71 -4.97 -2.68
N LEU A 10 2.62 -3.73 -2.16
CA LEU A 10 1.36 -3.15 -1.69
C LEU A 10 0.27 -3.16 -2.76
N LYS A 11 0.56 -2.71 -3.99
CA LYS A 11 -0.44 -2.70 -5.06
C LYS A 11 -0.88 -4.11 -5.44
N LYS A 12 0.04 -5.07 -5.47
CA LYS A 12 -0.29 -6.48 -5.71
C LYS A 12 -1.18 -7.05 -4.61
N TRP A 13 -0.90 -6.72 -3.35
CA TRP A 13 -1.72 -7.12 -2.21
C TRP A 13 -3.14 -6.55 -2.34
N LEU A 14 -3.28 -5.25 -2.64
CA LEU A 14 -4.59 -4.63 -2.88
C LEU A 14 -5.37 -5.32 -4.02
N ASP A 15 -4.69 -5.64 -5.12
CA ASP A 15 -5.30 -6.33 -6.26
C ASP A 15 -5.79 -7.73 -5.86
N ARG A 16 -5.02 -8.49 -5.07
CA ARG A 16 -5.42 -9.82 -4.57
C ARG A 16 -6.64 -9.78 -3.67
N HIS A 17 -6.78 -8.73 -2.88
CA HIS A 17 -7.92 -8.55 -1.97
C HIS A 17 -9.10 -7.79 -2.61
N GLY A 18 -8.99 -7.38 -3.88
CA GLY A 18 -10.03 -6.60 -4.56
C GLY A 18 -10.26 -5.20 -3.95
N ILE A 19 -9.22 -4.60 -3.37
CA ILE A 19 -9.31 -3.33 -2.64
C ILE A 19 -8.90 -2.16 -3.53
N GLU A 20 -9.79 -1.18 -3.66
CA GLU A 20 -9.48 0.05 -4.37
C GLU A 20 -8.54 0.98 -3.58
N GLN A 21 -7.59 1.60 -4.28
CA GLN A 21 -6.64 2.55 -3.69
C GLN A 21 -7.34 3.73 -3.00
N GLN A 22 -8.43 4.23 -3.59
CA GLN A 22 -9.22 5.33 -3.02
C GLN A 22 -9.88 4.93 -1.71
N LYS A 23 -10.45 3.72 -1.64
CA LYS A 23 -11.11 3.19 -0.44
C LYS A 23 -10.13 3.09 0.72
N ILE A 24 -9.00 2.43 0.51
CA ILE A 24 -8.00 2.25 1.56
C ILE A 24 -7.32 3.58 1.95
N ALA A 25 -7.10 4.51 1.01
CA ALA A 25 -6.56 5.83 1.32
C ALA A 25 -7.48 6.62 2.27
N ARG A 26 -8.80 6.60 1.99
CA ARG A 26 -9.81 7.22 2.85
C ARG A 26 -9.85 6.55 4.22
N THR A 27 -9.88 5.22 4.28
CA THR A 27 -9.92 4.47 5.54
C THR A 27 -8.64 4.67 6.38
N ALA A 28 -7.48 4.79 5.73
CA ALA A 28 -6.21 5.05 6.39
C ALA A 28 -6.01 6.54 6.76
N GLY A 29 -6.85 7.44 6.26
CA GLY A 29 -6.71 8.88 6.47
C GLY A 29 -5.41 9.43 5.87
N ILE A 30 -5.09 9.01 4.64
CA ILE A 30 -3.96 9.51 3.84
C ILE A 30 -4.45 10.07 2.51
N SER A 31 -3.67 10.97 1.91
CA SER A 31 -4.02 11.55 0.62
C SER A 31 -3.88 10.53 -0.52
N LEU A 32 -4.79 10.60 -1.51
CA LEU A 32 -4.76 9.73 -2.68
C LEU A 32 -3.43 9.80 -3.47
N PRO A 33 -2.78 10.96 -3.65
CA PRO A 33 -1.47 11.03 -4.29
C PRO A 33 -0.40 10.21 -3.54
N THR A 34 -0.39 10.28 -2.20
CA THR A 34 0.52 9.48 -1.35
C THR A 34 0.27 7.99 -1.54
N MET A 35 -1.00 7.58 -1.54
CA MET A 35 -1.36 6.18 -1.76
C MET A 35 -0.97 5.68 -3.15
N THR A 36 -1.21 6.51 -4.17
CA THR A 36 -0.85 6.21 -5.56
C THR A 36 0.66 6.07 -5.70
N LYS A 37 1.44 6.94 -5.06
CA LYS A 37 2.90 6.84 -5.02
C LYS A 37 3.36 5.54 -4.36
N ALA A 38 2.80 5.19 -3.20
CA ALA A 38 3.08 3.91 -2.52
C ALA A 38 2.70 2.66 -3.33
N CYS A 39 1.75 2.77 -4.25
CA CYS A 39 1.33 1.67 -5.12
C CYS A 39 2.14 1.55 -6.42
N ARG A 40 2.77 2.64 -6.89
CA ARG A 40 3.44 2.72 -8.19
C ARG A 40 4.97 2.79 -8.09
N ASP A 41 5.50 3.37 -7.02
CA ASP A 41 6.92 3.63 -6.86
C ASP A 41 7.53 2.62 -5.88
N LYS A 42 8.37 1.73 -6.41
CA LYS A 42 9.07 0.68 -5.64
C LYS A 42 10.20 1.25 -4.76
N THR A 43 10.66 2.46 -5.04
CA THR A 43 11.70 3.16 -4.27
C THR A 43 11.11 4.08 -3.21
N TYR A 44 9.80 4.35 -3.28
CA TYR A 44 9.13 5.17 -2.29
C TYR A 44 8.91 4.40 -0.99
N ILE A 45 9.61 4.84 0.05
CA ILE A 45 9.41 4.42 1.43
C ILE A 45 8.54 5.49 2.12
N PRO A 46 7.30 5.16 2.55
CA PRO A 46 6.46 6.10 3.26
C PRO A 46 7.06 6.49 4.61
N THR A 47 6.70 7.68 5.10
CA THR A 47 7.09 8.08 6.46
C THR A 47 6.49 7.15 7.51
N PRO A 48 7.12 7.01 8.69
CA PRO A 48 6.62 6.13 9.76
C PRO A 48 5.14 6.36 10.12
N LEU A 49 4.68 7.62 10.05
CA LEU A 49 3.27 7.98 10.30
C LEU A 49 2.33 7.39 9.24
N VAL A 50 2.66 7.52 7.96
CA VAL A 50 1.85 6.99 6.84
C VAL A 50 1.85 5.46 6.88
N MET A 51 3.00 4.87 7.13
CA MET A 51 3.15 3.42 7.26
C MET A 51 2.30 2.87 8.41
N LYS A 52 2.34 3.50 9.60
CA LYS A 52 1.50 3.12 10.74
C LYS A 52 0.01 3.18 10.41
N LYS A 53 -0.43 4.24 9.71
CA LYS A 53 -1.82 4.40 9.24
C LYS A 53 -2.24 3.29 8.28
N LEU A 54 -1.41 2.99 7.28
CA LEU A 54 -1.66 1.93 6.30
C LEU A 54 -1.71 0.56 6.97
N LEU A 55 -0.70 0.23 7.78
CA LEU A 55 -0.64 -1.04 8.51
C LEU A 55 -1.82 -1.22 9.45
N LYS A 56 -2.30 -0.16 10.11
CA LYS A 56 -3.50 -0.25 10.95
C LYS A 56 -4.74 -0.70 10.17
N VAL A 57 -4.88 -0.28 8.91
CA VAL A 57 -6.01 -0.69 8.05
C VAL A 57 -5.77 -2.06 7.45
N ILE A 58 -4.55 -2.33 6.96
CA ILE A 58 -4.16 -3.63 6.40
C ILE A 58 -4.35 -4.73 7.46
N ARG A 59 -3.96 -4.49 8.71
CA ARG A 59 -4.10 -5.45 9.82
C ARG A 59 -5.52 -5.77 10.23
N LYS A 60 -6.51 -5.00 9.78
CA LYS A 60 -7.92 -5.38 9.94
C LYS A 60 -8.33 -6.52 9.01
N ILE A 61 -7.56 -6.72 7.94
CA ILE A 61 -7.81 -7.73 6.89
C ILE A 61 -6.79 -8.86 7.03
N ASP A 62 -5.52 -8.51 7.26
CA ASP A 62 -4.41 -9.43 7.48
C ASP A 62 -3.65 -9.07 8.77
N PRO A 63 -4.05 -9.65 9.92
CA PRO A 63 -3.50 -9.30 11.23
C PRO A 63 -1.99 -9.45 11.37
N TYR A 64 -1.38 -10.34 10.57
CA TYR A 64 0.05 -10.65 10.65
C TYR A 64 0.91 -9.78 9.74
N ALA A 65 0.29 -8.94 8.91
CA ALA A 65 0.98 -8.09 7.96
C ALA A 65 2.04 -7.18 8.62
N GLN A 66 3.27 -7.27 8.10
CA GLN A 66 4.41 -6.49 8.58
C GLN A 66 4.82 -5.41 7.57
N PRO A 67 5.47 -4.33 8.03
CA PRO A 67 5.95 -3.29 7.13
C PRO A 67 6.92 -3.80 6.05
N HIS A 68 7.80 -4.73 6.39
CA HIS A 68 8.79 -5.31 5.49
C HIS A 68 8.17 -6.12 4.34
N ASP A 69 6.92 -6.56 4.49
CA ASP A 69 6.19 -7.28 3.44
C ASP A 69 5.84 -6.35 2.27
N PHE A 70 5.70 -5.05 2.53
CA PHE A 70 5.25 -4.08 1.54
C PHE A 70 6.36 -3.15 1.06
N TRP A 71 7.31 -2.81 1.93
CA TRP A 71 8.41 -1.90 1.64
C TRP A 71 9.74 -2.55 2.01
N LYS A 72 10.70 -2.53 1.07
CA LYS A 72 12.07 -2.96 1.34
C LYS A 72 12.76 -1.86 2.13
N MET A 73 12.85 -2.06 3.44
CA MET A 73 13.58 -1.21 4.39
C MET A 73 14.95 -1.81 4.68
#